data_AF-A0A9X9M810-F1
#
_entry.id   AF-A0A9X9M810-F1
#
_cell.length_a   1.000
_cell.length_b   1.000
_cell.length_c   1.000
_cell.angle_alpha   90.00
_cell.angle_beta   90.00
_cell.angle_gamma   90.00
#
_symmetry.space_group_name_H-M   'P 1'
#
loop_
_entity.id
_entity.type
_entity.pdbx_description
1 polymer ?
#
loop_
_entity_poly.entity_id
_entity_poly.type
_entity_poly.pdbx_seq_one_letter_code
_entity_poly.pdbx_strand_id
1 'polypeptide(L)'
;MTILGNLVVIISIAHFKQLQSPTNFLILSMATTDFLLSCVVMPFSMVRSIESCWYFGDLFCKVHSCCDIMLCTTSIFHLCFISVDRYYAVCDPLHYVTKITIPVIEVFLFLSWSIPIFFAFGLVFSEFNIIGLCVLIFNKLWGVLASFIAFFLPGTVMVGIYIHIFTVARKHARQIGMGPTRKQGGSESKMKVSSKKESKATKTAVKRHFILLRFGTKNQREQNMVEYIFFLDNIHVK
;
A
#
# COMPACT_ATOMS: atom_id res chain seq x y z
N MET A 1 -14.78 2.29 14.89
CA MET A 1 -13.36 2.68 14.80
C MET A 1 -12.84 2.74 13.36
N THR A 2 -13.06 1.71 12.55
CA THR A 2 -12.62 1.66 11.13
C THR A 2 -13.14 2.84 10.28
N ILE A 3 -14.43 3.18 10.43
CA ILE A 3 -15.07 4.30 9.71
C ILE A 3 -14.32 5.63 9.96
N LEU A 4 -14.10 5.98 11.23
CA LEU A 4 -13.42 7.22 11.60
C LEU A 4 -11.96 7.23 11.12
N GLY A 5 -11.25 6.11 11.26
CA GLY A 5 -9.86 6.01 10.80
C GLY A 5 -9.71 6.22 9.29
N ASN A 6 -10.54 5.53 8.50
CA ASN A 6 -10.51 5.66 7.04
C ASN A 6 -10.95 7.06 6.58
N LEU A 7 -11.93 7.67 7.27
CA LEU A 7 -12.36 9.04 6.99
C LEU A 7 -11.24 10.06 7.22
N VAL A 8 -10.49 9.92 8.31
CA VAL A 8 -9.33 10.79 8.60
C VAL A 8 -8.26 10.65 7.52
N VAL A 9 -7.97 9.44 7.05
CA VAL A 9 -7.03 9.20 5.94
C VAL A 9 -7.49 9.92 4.67
N ILE A 10 -8.78 9.78 4.32
CA ILE A 10 -9.37 10.44 3.14
C ILE A 10 -9.24 11.95 3.25
N ILE A 11 -9.67 12.54 4.37
CA ILE A 11 -9.64 13.98 4.59
C ILE A 11 -8.19 14.50 4.55
N SER A 12 -7.26 13.77 5.16
CA SER A 12 -5.84 14.16 5.18
C SER A 12 -5.26 14.24 3.77
N ILE A 13 -5.47 13.22 2.95
CA ILE A 13 -4.92 13.19 1.58
C ILE A 13 -5.63 14.23 0.68
N ALA A 14 -6.93 14.45 0.88
CA ALA A 14 -7.70 15.42 0.11
C ALA A 14 -7.33 16.87 0.43
N HIS A 15 -7.07 17.18 1.71
CA HIS A 15 -6.78 18.54 2.17
C HIS A 15 -5.35 18.98 1.87
N PHE A 16 -4.37 18.09 2.08
CA PHE A 16 -2.96 18.43 1.92
C PHE A 16 -2.46 18.10 0.52
N LYS A 17 -2.37 19.11 -0.36
CA LYS A 17 -1.80 18.96 -1.72
C LYS A 17 -0.39 18.36 -1.74
N GLN A 18 0.38 18.56 -0.68
CA GLN A 18 1.72 17.99 -0.54
C GLN A 18 1.71 16.45 -0.43
N LEU A 19 0.57 15.86 -0.05
CA LEU A 19 0.34 14.41 -0.01
C LEU A 19 -0.25 13.87 -1.33
N GLN A 20 -0.45 14.67 -2.38
CA GLN A 20 -0.98 14.18 -3.67
C GLN A 20 0.10 13.56 -4.54
N SER A 21 0.71 12.48 -4.03
CA SER A 21 1.67 11.64 -4.76
C SER A 21 0.96 10.46 -5.43
N PRO A 22 1.55 9.85 -6.49
CA PRO A 22 0.96 8.68 -7.15
C PRO A 22 0.58 7.57 -6.15
N THR A 23 1.46 7.23 -5.22
CA THR A 23 1.21 6.20 -4.19
C THR A 23 0.05 6.54 -3.27
N ASN A 24 -0.14 7.82 -2.94
CA ASN A 24 -1.19 8.25 -2.01
C ASN A 24 -2.59 8.18 -2.64
N PHE A 25 -2.71 8.20 -3.97
CA PHE A 25 -3.99 7.91 -4.63
C PHE A 25 -4.44 6.46 -4.44
N LEU A 26 -3.50 5.49 -4.43
CA LEU A 26 -3.83 4.09 -4.10
C LEU A 26 -4.33 3.97 -2.65
N ILE A 27 -3.66 4.65 -1.72
CA ILE A 27 -4.05 4.65 -0.29
C ILE A 27 -5.42 5.31 -0.11
N LEU A 28 -5.68 6.42 -0.80
CA LEU A 28 -6.97 7.11 -0.77
C LEU A 28 -8.10 6.21 -1.29
N SER A 29 -7.88 5.52 -2.40
CA SER A 29 -8.87 4.60 -2.98
C SER A 29 -9.13 3.38 -2.08
N MET A 30 -8.07 2.83 -1.47
CA MET A 30 -8.20 1.79 -0.44
C MET A 30 -9.04 2.28 0.74
N ALA A 31 -8.69 3.43 1.33
CA ALA A 31 -9.41 3.99 2.46
C ALA A 31 -10.89 4.27 2.12
N THR A 32 -11.17 4.71 0.88
CA THR A 32 -12.54 4.88 0.38
C THR A 32 -13.28 3.55 0.30
N THR A 33 -12.62 2.50 -0.21
CA THR A 33 -13.19 1.14 -0.29
C THR A 33 -13.51 0.60 1.11
N ASP A 34 -12.59 0.73 2.06
CA ASP A 34 -12.76 0.23 3.43
C ASP A 34 -13.80 1.05 4.21
N PHE A 35 -13.90 2.36 3.94
CA PHE A 35 -14.96 3.21 4.47
C PHE A 35 -16.32 2.76 3.95
N LEU A 36 -16.47 2.53 2.64
CA LEU A 36 -17.71 2.03 2.03
C LEU A 36 -18.09 0.66 2.58
N LEU A 37 -17.14 -0.27 2.70
CA LEU A 37 -17.34 -1.59 3.30
C LEU A 37 -17.84 -1.46 4.75
N SER A 38 -17.21 -0.59 5.54
CA SER A 38 -17.56 -0.40 6.94
C SER A 38 -18.89 0.32 7.16
N CYS A 39 -19.27 1.24 6.26
CA CYS A 39 -20.51 2.02 6.39
C CYS A 39 -21.71 1.31 5.78
N VAL A 40 -21.53 0.62 4.66
CA VAL A 40 -22.62 0.00 3.92
C VAL A 40 -22.69 -1.48 4.24
N VAL A 41 -21.61 -2.23 4.07
CA VAL A 41 -21.68 -3.70 4.16
C VAL A 41 -21.81 -4.18 5.60
N MET A 42 -21.01 -3.64 6.53
CA MET A 42 -20.97 -4.10 7.92
C MET A 42 -22.29 -3.93 8.70
N PRO A 43 -23.03 -2.81 8.61
CA PRO A 43 -24.28 -2.65 9.36
C PRO A 43 -25.37 -3.61 8.91
N PHE A 44 -25.56 -3.81 7.60
CA PHE A 44 -26.53 -4.79 7.10
C PHE A 44 -26.09 -6.23 7.40
N SER A 45 -24.78 -6.51 7.42
CA SER A 45 -24.25 -7.78 7.90
C SER A 45 -24.52 -8.02 9.38
N MET A 46 -24.45 -6.98 10.20
CA MET A 46 -24.77 -7.05 11.62
C MET A 46 -26.26 -7.33 11.84
N VAL A 47 -27.15 -6.64 11.12
CA VAL A 47 -28.60 -6.89 11.18
C VAL A 47 -28.91 -8.34 10.79
N ARG A 48 -28.31 -8.86 9.71
CA ARG A 48 -28.43 -10.28 9.32
C ARG A 48 -27.94 -11.26 10.39
N SER A 49 -26.95 -10.88 11.20
CA SER A 49 -26.39 -11.76 12.23
C SER A 49 -27.23 -11.76 13.50
N ILE A 50 -27.95 -10.68 13.78
CA ILE A 50 -28.83 -10.54 14.95
C ILE A 50 -30.21 -11.11 14.64
N GLU A 51 -30.71 -10.85 13.42
CA GLU A 51 -32.00 -11.34 12.95
C GLU A 51 -31.86 -12.72 12.29
N SER A 52 -32.69 -13.68 12.71
CA SER A 52 -32.70 -15.04 12.14
C SER A 52 -33.32 -15.12 10.74
N CYS A 53 -33.77 -14.00 10.17
CA CYS A 53 -34.41 -13.90 8.85
C CYS A 53 -33.95 -12.63 8.10
N TRP A 54 -33.89 -12.68 6.77
CA TRP A 54 -33.58 -11.52 5.92
C TRP A 54 -34.85 -10.83 5.44
N TYR A 55 -35.15 -9.65 5.99
CA TYR A 55 -36.40 -8.91 5.69
C TYR A 55 -36.31 -7.94 4.51
N PHE A 56 -35.10 -7.63 4.03
CA PHE A 56 -34.88 -6.63 2.97
C PHE A 56 -35.14 -7.17 1.54
N GLY A 57 -35.55 -8.44 1.41
CA GLY A 57 -35.86 -9.09 0.15
C GLY A 57 -34.64 -9.62 -0.62
N ASP A 58 -34.91 -10.51 -1.58
CA ASP A 58 -33.89 -11.25 -2.33
C ASP A 58 -33.01 -10.36 -3.20
N LEU A 59 -33.59 -9.31 -3.79
CA LEU A 59 -32.83 -8.36 -4.61
C LEU A 59 -31.77 -7.63 -3.80
N PHE A 60 -32.14 -7.12 -2.61
CA PHE A 60 -31.20 -6.44 -1.73
C PHE A 60 -30.12 -7.40 -1.20
N CYS A 61 -30.47 -8.67 -0.95
CA CYS A 61 -29.48 -9.67 -0.60
C CYS A 61 -28.44 -9.90 -1.70
N LYS A 62 -28.90 -10.09 -2.95
CA LYS A 62 -28.02 -10.28 -4.11
C LYS A 62 -27.07 -9.09 -4.26
N VAL A 63 -27.61 -7.87 -4.23
CA VAL A 63 -26.81 -6.63 -4.31
C VAL A 63 -25.83 -6.52 -3.15
N HIS A 64 -26.27 -6.74 -1.92
CA HIS A 64 -25.42 -6.67 -0.72
C HIS A 64 -24.24 -7.66 -0.80
N SER A 65 -24.53 -8.91 -1.15
CA SER A 65 -23.51 -9.96 -1.29
C SER A 65 -22.51 -9.64 -2.41
N CYS A 66 -22.99 -9.08 -3.53
CA CYS A 66 -22.13 -8.66 -4.63
C CYS A 66 -21.23 -7.48 -4.25
N CYS A 67 -21.79 -6.49 -3.55
CA CYS A 67 -21.03 -5.37 -3.03
C CYS A 67 -19.95 -5.82 -2.04
N ASP A 68 -20.27 -6.76 -1.14
CA ASP A 68 -19.31 -7.31 -0.19
C ASP A 68 -18.12 -7.97 -0.89
N ILE A 69 -18.38 -8.89 -1.82
CA ILE A 69 -17.34 -9.57 -2.60
C ILE A 69 -16.52 -8.57 -3.41
N MET A 70 -17.19 -7.64 -4.10
CA MET A 70 -16.54 -6.61 -4.92
C MET A 70 -15.60 -5.73 -4.07
N LEU A 71 -16.09 -5.17 -2.96
CA LEU A 71 -15.32 -4.26 -2.10
C LEU A 71 -14.18 -4.98 -1.39
N CYS A 72 -14.41 -6.18 -0.87
CA CYS A 72 -13.35 -6.98 -0.24
C CYS A 72 -12.23 -7.33 -1.24
N THR A 73 -12.61 -7.76 -2.45
CA THR A 73 -11.63 -8.13 -3.49
C THR A 73 -10.88 -6.88 -3.98
N THR A 74 -11.58 -5.76 -4.14
CA THR A 74 -10.98 -4.45 -4.47
C THR A 74 -9.93 -4.04 -3.43
N SER A 75 -10.23 -4.16 -2.13
CA SER A 75 -9.28 -3.83 -1.05
C SER A 75 -8.01 -4.71 -1.12
N ILE A 76 -8.16 -5.99 -1.41
CA ILE A 76 -7.03 -6.91 -1.63
C ILE A 76 -6.17 -6.49 -2.82
N PHE A 77 -6.76 -6.15 -3.97
CA PHE A 77 -6.01 -5.66 -5.13
C PHE A 77 -5.24 -4.38 -4.82
N HIS A 78 -5.85 -3.44 -4.08
CA HIS A 78 -5.16 -2.25 -3.63
C HIS A 78 -3.95 -2.58 -2.75
N LEU A 79 -4.07 -3.52 -1.81
CA LEU A 79 -2.94 -3.98 -0.97
C LEU A 79 -1.80 -4.58 -1.81
N CYS A 80 -2.14 -5.39 -2.82
CA CYS A 80 -1.18 -5.95 -3.77
C CYS A 80 -0.44 -4.85 -4.54
N PHE A 81 -1.18 -3.88 -5.12
CA PHE A 81 -0.58 -2.80 -5.89
C PHE A 81 0.27 -1.85 -5.02
N ILE A 82 -0.16 -1.57 -3.78
CA ILE A 82 0.66 -0.82 -2.82
C ILE A 82 1.96 -1.57 -2.52
N SER A 83 1.91 -2.90 -2.39
CA SER A 83 3.12 -3.68 -2.15
C SER A 83 4.06 -3.67 -3.34
N VAL A 84 3.53 -3.71 -4.57
CA VAL A 84 4.32 -3.56 -5.79
C VAL A 84 4.95 -2.16 -5.88
N ASP A 85 4.20 -1.09 -5.56
CA ASP A 85 4.74 0.27 -5.47
C ASP A 85 5.92 0.34 -4.48
N ARG A 86 5.74 -0.22 -3.27
CA ARG A 86 6.80 -0.27 -2.25
C ARG A 86 7.99 -1.10 -2.67
N TYR A 87 7.77 -2.19 -3.41
CA TYR A 87 8.84 -3.00 -3.98
C TYR A 87 9.74 -2.16 -4.89
N TYR A 88 9.15 -1.42 -5.84
CA TYR A 88 9.93 -0.56 -6.74
C TYR A 88 10.63 0.57 -5.99
N ALA A 89 9.95 1.20 -5.03
CA ALA A 89 10.54 2.28 -4.24
C ALA A 89 11.79 1.85 -3.44
N VAL A 90 11.80 0.61 -2.92
CA VAL A 90 12.89 0.10 -2.07
C VAL A 90 13.96 -0.63 -2.88
N CYS A 91 13.56 -1.50 -3.80
CA CYS A 91 14.50 -2.37 -4.51
C CYS A 91 15.13 -1.70 -5.74
N ASP A 92 14.44 -0.72 -6.34
CA ASP A 92 14.92 -0.02 -7.53
C ASP A 92 14.62 1.49 -7.48
N PRO A 93 15.24 2.23 -6.53
CA PRO A 93 14.95 3.65 -6.33
C PRO A 93 15.33 4.54 -7.52
N LEU A 94 16.26 4.09 -8.37
CA LEU A 94 16.71 4.86 -9.54
C LEU A 94 15.69 4.80 -10.69
N HIS A 95 15.05 3.64 -10.90
CA HIS A 95 14.00 3.50 -11.91
C HIS A 95 12.60 3.74 -11.38
N TYR A 96 12.41 3.86 -10.05
CA TYR A 96 11.10 4.15 -9.44
C TYR A 96 10.42 5.36 -10.07
N VAL A 97 11.14 6.48 -10.23
CA VAL A 97 10.58 7.75 -10.75
C VAL A 97 10.13 7.66 -12.20
N THR A 98 10.70 6.73 -12.98
CA THR A 98 10.35 6.53 -14.40
C THR A 98 9.33 5.41 -14.60
N LYS A 99 9.26 4.44 -13.67
CA LYS A 99 8.35 3.29 -13.73
C LYS A 99 7.02 3.55 -13.03
N ILE A 100 7.02 4.25 -11.90
CA ILE A 100 5.81 4.56 -11.12
C ILE A 100 5.43 6.01 -11.39
N THR A 101 4.58 6.18 -12.41
CA THR A 101 4.02 7.48 -12.82
C THR A 101 2.51 7.51 -12.56
N ILE A 102 1.91 8.71 -12.57
CA ILE A 102 0.46 8.89 -12.41
C ILE A 102 -0.37 7.98 -13.33
N PRO A 103 -0.11 7.87 -14.66
CA PRO A 103 -0.92 7.00 -15.51
C PRO A 103 -0.81 5.51 -15.16
N VAL A 104 0.34 5.06 -14.62
CA VAL A 104 0.49 3.67 -14.15
C VAL A 104 -0.40 3.43 -12.93
N ILE A 105 -0.47 4.38 -12.01
CA ILE A 105 -1.36 4.29 -10.85
C ILE A 105 -2.83 4.34 -11.27
N GLU A 106 -3.21 5.17 -12.24
CA GLU A 106 -4.56 5.18 -12.79
C GLU A 106 -4.95 3.82 -13.38
N VAL A 107 -4.02 3.16 -14.07
CA VAL A 107 -4.22 1.77 -14.55
C VAL A 107 -4.40 0.80 -13.38
N PHE A 108 -3.59 0.90 -12.32
CA PHE A 108 -3.76 0.05 -11.12
C PHE A 108 -5.12 0.26 -10.46
N LEU A 109 -5.55 1.51 -10.30
CA LEU A 109 -6.88 1.85 -9.81
C LEU A 109 -7.95 1.24 -10.71
N PHE A 110 -7.89 1.48 -12.01
CA PHE A 110 -8.84 0.93 -12.96
C PHE A 110 -8.95 -0.60 -12.87
N LEU A 111 -7.82 -1.32 -12.88
CA LEU A 111 -7.79 -2.78 -12.73
C LEU A 111 -8.36 -3.24 -11.39
N SER A 112 -8.01 -2.55 -10.30
CA SER A 112 -8.47 -2.88 -8.95
C SER A 112 -9.98 -2.76 -8.77
N TRP A 113 -10.64 -1.88 -9.54
CA TRP A 113 -12.10 -1.73 -9.52
C TRP A 113 -12.78 -2.62 -10.56
N SER A 114 -12.25 -2.66 -11.79
CA SER A 114 -12.86 -3.39 -12.90
C SER A 114 -12.86 -4.90 -12.67
N ILE A 115 -11.73 -5.50 -12.27
CA ILE A 115 -11.63 -6.97 -12.12
C ILE A 115 -12.65 -7.49 -11.08
N PRO A 116 -12.76 -6.89 -9.87
CA PRO A 116 -13.79 -7.27 -8.91
C PRO A 116 -15.22 -7.05 -9.39
N ILE A 117 -15.49 -5.96 -10.14
CA ILE A 117 -16.81 -5.71 -10.72
C ILE A 117 -17.18 -6.84 -11.69
N PHE A 118 -16.28 -7.20 -12.62
CA PHE A 118 -16.51 -8.27 -13.57
C PHE A 118 -16.71 -9.62 -12.86
N PHE A 119 -15.91 -9.90 -11.83
CA PHE A 119 -16.05 -11.11 -11.03
C PHE A 119 -17.39 -11.16 -10.30
N ALA A 120 -17.78 -10.09 -9.60
CA ALA A 120 -19.05 -10.01 -8.89
C ALA A 120 -20.25 -10.11 -9.84
N PHE A 121 -20.19 -9.44 -10.99
CA PHE A 121 -21.22 -9.55 -12.03
C PHE A 121 -21.32 -10.97 -12.59
N GLY A 122 -20.19 -11.63 -12.86
CA GLY A 122 -20.16 -13.04 -13.26
C GLY A 122 -20.83 -13.96 -12.25
N LEU A 123 -20.67 -13.69 -10.95
CA LEU A 123 -21.37 -14.44 -9.91
C LEU A 123 -22.90 -14.21 -9.96
N VAL A 124 -23.37 -12.98 -10.22
CA VAL A 124 -24.80 -12.70 -10.38
C VAL A 124 -25.40 -13.47 -11.56
N PHE A 125 -24.72 -13.45 -12.71
CA PHE A 125 -25.19 -14.11 -13.93
C PHE A 125 -25.18 -15.63 -13.84
N SER A 126 -24.30 -16.19 -13.02
CA SER A 126 -24.20 -17.63 -12.82
C SER A 126 -25.33 -18.20 -11.93
N GLU A 127 -26.33 -17.39 -11.55
CA GLU A 127 -27.51 -17.77 -10.76
C GLU A 127 -27.17 -18.64 -9.54
N PHE A 128 -26.16 -18.24 -8.76
CA PHE A 128 -25.87 -18.95 -7.50
C PHE A 128 -27.10 -18.91 -6.58
N ASN A 129 -27.47 -20.06 -6.04
CA ASN A 129 -28.60 -20.22 -5.13
C ASN A 129 -28.33 -19.49 -3.81
N ILE A 130 -28.84 -18.27 -3.70
CA ILE A 130 -28.97 -17.56 -2.44
C ILE A 130 -30.25 -18.06 -1.77
N ILE A 131 -30.13 -18.84 -0.71
CA ILE A 131 -31.28 -19.43 -0.01
C ILE A 131 -31.40 -18.83 1.40
N GLY A 132 -32.61 -18.38 1.75
CA GLY A 132 -33.00 -18.00 3.10
C GLY A 132 -32.29 -16.73 3.61
N LEU A 133 -31.38 -16.90 4.57
CA LEU A 133 -30.69 -15.86 5.34
C LEU A 133 -29.67 -15.03 4.55
N CYS A 134 -29.79 -14.92 3.22
CA CYS A 134 -28.82 -14.24 2.38
C CYS A 134 -27.41 -14.87 2.42
N VAL A 135 -27.33 -16.19 2.24
CA VAL A 135 -26.06 -16.94 2.21
C VAL A 135 -25.77 -17.42 0.80
N LEU A 136 -24.57 -17.11 0.30
CA LEU A 136 -24.03 -17.68 -0.94
C LEU A 136 -23.67 -19.16 -0.71
N ILE A 137 -24.42 -20.07 -1.32
CA ILE A 137 -24.13 -21.50 -1.25
C ILE A 137 -23.17 -21.86 -2.36
N PHE A 138 -21.91 -22.07 -1.97
CA PHE A 138 -20.97 -22.82 -2.78
C PHE A 138 -21.05 -24.30 -2.42
N ASN A 139 -20.81 -25.18 -3.39
CA ASN A 139 -20.46 -26.56 -3.08
C ASN A 139 -19.30 -26.57 -2.07
N LYS A 140 -19.36 -27.40 -1.03
CA LYS A 140 -18.38 -27.41 0.08
C LYS A 140 -16.92 -27.39 -0.42
N LEU A 141 -16.63 -28.15 -1.47
CA LEU A 141 -15.31 -28.17 -2.12
C LEU A 141 -14.96 -26.82 -2.77
N TRP A 142 -15.87 -26.25 -3.56
CA TRP A 142 -15.67 -24.99 -4.26
C TRP A 142 -15.61 -23.78 -3.32
N GLY A 143 -16.41 -23.75 -2.26
CA GLY A 143 -16.35 -22.68 -1.26
C GLY A 143 -15.04 -22.67 -0.51
N VAL A 144 -14.53 -23.85 -0.13
CA VAL A 144 -13.21 -24.00 0.48
C VAL A 144 -12.12 -23.61 -0.52
N LEU A 145 -12.11 -24.16 -1.73
CA LEU A 145 -11.11 -23.83 -2.75
C LEU A 145 -11.10 -22.34 -3.09
N ALA A 146 -12.26 -21.72 -3.31
CA ALA A 146 -12.37 -20.31 -3.63
C ALA A 146 -11.84 -19.44 -2.48
N SER A 147 -12.19 -19.76 -1.22
CA SER A 147 -11.69 -19.05 -0.04
C SER A 147 -10.18 -19.20 0.13
N PHE A 148 -9.65 -20.42 -0.07
CA PHE A 148 -8.22 -20.68 -0.01
C PHE A 148 -7.47 -19.92 -1.11
N ILE A 149 -7.94 -19.97 -2.36
CA ILE A 149 -7.29 -19.26 -3.47
C ILE A 149 -7.35 -17.75 -3.25
N ALA A 150 -8.52 -17.22 -2.85
CA ALA A 150 -8.71 -15.79 -2.60
C ALA A 150 -7.85 -15.26 -1.45
N PHE A 151 -7.46 -16.10 -0.49
CA PHE A 151 -6.62 -15.68 0.64
C PHE A 151 -5.13 -15.98 0.42
N PHE A 152 -4.80 -17.17 -0.07
CA PHE A 152 -3.41 -17.61 -0.26
C PHE A 152 -2.75 -16.94 -1.45
N LEU A 153 -3.47 -16.72 -2.56
CA LEU A 153 -2.84 -16.17 -3.75
C LEU A 153 -2.40 -14.70 -3.52
N PRO A 154 -3.24 -13.81 -2.95
CA PRO A 154 -2.78 -12.48 -2.56
C PRO A 154 -1.77 -12.53 -1.41
N GLY A 155 -2.01 -13.37 -0.39
CA GLY A 155 -1.13 -13.48 0.76
C GLY A 155 0.30 -13.90 0.41
N THR A 156 0.46 -14.89 -0.47
CA THR A 156 1.78 -15.36 -0.92
C THR A 156 2.51 -14.33 -1.77
N VAL A 157 1.81 -13.63 -2.66
CA VAL A 157 2.38 -12.52 -3.44
C VAL A 157 2.87 -11.41 -2.51
N MET A 158 2.04 -11.00 -1.55
CA MET A 158 2.39 -10.00 -0.55
C MET A 158 3.63 -10.42 0.26
N VAL A 159 3.62 -11.64 0.82
CA VAL A 159 4.73 -12.18 1.61
C VAL A 159 6.01 -12.26 0.78
N GLY A 160 5.94 -12.74 -0.45
CA GLY A 160 7.09 -12.81 -1.35
C GLY A 160 7.72 -11.45 -1.61
N ILE A 161 6.89 -10.45 -1.90
CA ILE A 161 7.33 -9.06 -2.08
C ILE A 161 8.01 -8.54 -0.80
N TYR A 162 7.38 -8.72 0.36
CA TYR A 162 7.94 -8.22 1.64
C TYR A 162 9.22 -8.93 2.05
N ILE A 163 9.35 -10.24 1.83
CA ILE A 163 10.59 -10.98 2.09
C ILE A 163 11.72 -10.43 1.23
N HIS A 164 11.46 -10.16 -0.05
CA HIS A 164 12.46 -9.57 -0.94
C HIS A 164 12.88 -8.17 -0.47
N ILE A 165 11.91 -7.30 -0.17
CA ILE A 165 12.14 -5.96 0.38
C ILE A 165 13.02 -6.05 1.64
N PHE A 166 12.67 -6.94 2.58
CA PHE A 166 13.42 -7.12 3.83
C PHE A 166 14.85 -7.61 3.58
N THR A 167 15.04 -8.51 2.63
CA THR A 167 16.37 -9.03 2.26
C THR A 167 17.24 -7.92 1.69
N VAL A 168 16.70 -7.11 0.77
CA VAL A 168 17.40 -5.96 0.17
C VAL A 168 17.74 -4.92 1.23
N ALA A 169 16.77 -4.55 2.08
CA ALA A 169 16.99 -3.62 3.19
C ALA A 169 18.10 -4.10 4.15
N ARG A 170 18.10 -5.39 4.51
CA ARG A 170 19.16 -5.98 5.34
C ARG A 170 20.51 -5.99 4.66
N LYS A 171 20.57 -6.23 3.35
CA LYS A 171 21.81 -6.17 2.57
C LYS A 171 22.40 -4.76 2.59
N HIS A 172 21.58 -3.73 2.39
CA HIS A 172 22.01 -2.34 2.51
C HIS A 172 22.44 -1.99 3.94
N ALA A 173 21.71 -2.43 4.97
CA ALA A 173 22.08 -2.20 6.36
C ALA A 173 23.43 -2.87 6.73
N ARG A 174 23.71 -4.08 6.23
CA ARG A 174 24.99 -4.76 6.42
C ARG A 174 26.15 -4.06 5.72
N GLN A 175 25.93 -3.54 4.51
CA GLN A 175 26.95 -2.75 3.79
C GLN A 175 27.27 -1.43 4.49
N ILE A 176 26.30 -0.84 5.20
CA ILE A 176 26.49 0.37 6.01
C ILE A 176 27.15 0.04 7.37
N GLY A 177 26.81 -1.11 7.98
CA GLY A 177 27.42 -1.59 9.23
C GLY A 177 28.85 -2.13 9.07
N MET A 178 29.27 -2.50 7.85
CA MET A 178 30.62 -2.95 7.50
C MET A 178 31.43 -1.84 6.80
N GLY A 179 31.28 -0.58 7.23
CA GLY A 179 32.23 0.49 6.89
C GLY A 179 33.65 0.08 7.31
N PRO A 180 34.70 0.46 6.56
CA PRO A 180 36.00 -0.17 6.67
C PRO A 180 36.57 0.06 8.07
N THR A 181 36.75 -1.03 8.83
CA THR A 181 37.63 -1.05 10.00
C THR A 181 39.03 -0.72 9.50
N ARG A 182 39.36 0.57 9.51
CA ARG A 182 40.70 1.09 9.26
C ARG A 182 41.60 0.58 10.38
N LYS A 183 42.15 -0.63 10.21
CA LYS A 183 43.36 -1.04 10.91
C LYS A 183 44.50 -0.17 10.36
N GLN A 184 44.88 0.81 11.16
CA GLN A 184 46.10 1.59 10.98
C GLN A 184 47.24 0.75 11.58
N GLY A 185 48.13 0.26 10.72
CA GLY A 185 49.36 -0.44 11.09
C GLY A 185 50.24 -0.51 9.85
N GLY A 186 51.32 0.27 9.83
CA GLY A 186 52.14 0.54 8.65
C GLY A 186 53.05 -0.60 8.21
N SER A 187 53.41 -0.63 6.92
CA SER A 187 54.77 -0.31 6.45
C SER A 187 54.85 -0.35 4.92
N GLU A 188 55.45 0.72 4.38
CA GLU A 188 56.27 0.88 3.15
C GLU A 188 55.96 0.19 1.79
N SER A 189 55.88 1.09 0.78
CA SER A 189 56.49 1.03 -0.57
C SER A 189 56.02 0.01 -1.61
N LYS A 190 55.25 0.47 -2.61
CA LYS A 190 55.79 0.73 -3.98
C LYS A 190 54.75 1.40 -4.91
N MET A 191 55.27 2.43 -5.56
CA MET A 191 54.78 3.24 -6.68
C MET A 191 54.02 2.47 -7.79
N LYS A 192 52.85 3.00 -8.21
CA LYS A 192 52.51 3.15 -9.64
C LYS A 192 51.44 4.24 -9.87
N VAL A 193 51.82 5.12 -10.79
CA VAL A 193 51.16 6.33 -11.29
C VAL A 193 49.95 5.97 -12.16
N SER A 194 48.83 6.68 -12.00
CA SER A 194 48.04 7.33 -13.07
C SER A 194 46.54 7.47 -12.71
N SER A 195 45.93 8.56 -13.19
CA SER A 195 44.52 8.97 -13.06
C SER A 195 44.09 9.69 -11.76
N LYS A 196 44.83 10.75 -11.39
CA LYS A 196 44.30 11.85 -10.56
C LYS A 196 43.90 13.03 -11.47
N LYS A 197 42.77 12.94 -12.18
CA LYS A 197 42.13 14.17 -12.72
C LYS A 197 40.61 14.13 -12.83
N GLU A 198 39.97 12.98 -12.70
CA GLU A 198 38.51 12.86 -12.90
C GLU A 198 37.67 12.85 -11.61
N SER A 199 38.22 13.29 -10.48
CA SER A 199 37.63 13.03 -9.16
C SER A 199 37.47 14.26 -8.27
N LYS A 200 37.40 15.47 -8.83
CA LYS A 200 37.04 16.68 -8.06
C LYS A 200 35.67 17.24 -8.45
N ALA A 201 35.32 17.25 -9.74
CA ALA A 201 34.00 17.70 -10.20
C ALA A 201 32.89 16.73 -9.76
N THR A 202 33.04 15.43 -9.99
CA THR A 202 32.05 14.40 -9.63
C THR A 202 31.88 14.26 -8.12
N LYS A 203 32.97 14.37 -7.34
CA LYS A 203 32.88 14.38 -5.87
C LYS A 203 32.15 15.62 -5.33
N THR A 204 32.30 16.77 -5.99
CA THR A 204 31.61 18.01 -5.60
C THR A 204 30.13 17.97 -6.01
N ALA A 205 29.81 17.40 -7.17
CA ALA A 205 28.43 17.21 -7.63
C ALA A 205 27.65 16.22 -6.78
N VAL A 206 28.25 15.07 -6.43
CA VAL A 206 27.62 14.09 -5.53
C VAL A 206 27.46 14.68 -4.13
N LYS A 207 28.45 15.43 -3.62
CA LYS A 207 28.35 16.10 -2.32
C LYS A 207 27.27 17.20 -2.34
N ARG A 208 27.12 17.97 -3.42
CA ARG A 208 26.02 18.95 -3.59
C ARG A 208 24.66 18.27 -3.69
N HIS A 209 24.53 17.17 -4.44
CA HIS A 209 23.26 16.45 -4.57
C HIS A 209 22.82 15.80 -3.24
N PHE A 210 23.76 15.21 -2.49
CA PHE A 210 23.49 14.66 -1.17
C PHE A 210 23.19 15.75 -0.12
N ILE A 211 23.83 16.93 -0.23
CA ILE A 211 23.50 18.09 0.60
C ILE A 211 22.11 18.63 0.27
N LEU A 212 21.71 18.73 -1.01
CA LEU A 212 20.38 19.18 -1.42
C LEU A 212 19.28 18.19 -1.01
N LEU A 213 19.53 16.88 -1.12
CA LEU A 213 18.62 15.86 -0.60
C LEU A 213 18.54 15.90 0.92
N ARG A 214 19.65 16.12 1.63
CA ARG A 214 19.62 16.36 3.08
C ARG A 214 18.92 17.66 3.43
N PHE A 215 19.08 18.74 2.68
CA PHE A 215 18.44 20.03 2.96
C PHE A 215 16.94 19.94 2.69
N GLY A 216 16.52 19.32 1.58
CA GLY A 216 15.11 19.07 1.28
C GLY A 216 14.44 18.13 2.28
N THR A 217 15.12 17.06 2.71
CA THR A 217 14.60 16.17 3.75
C THR A 217 14.69 16.75 5.16
N LYS A 218 15.64 17.65 5.47
CA LYS A 218 15.74 18.33 6.77
C LYS A 218 14.72 19.45 6.89
N ASN A 219 14.46 20.22 5.82
CA ASN A 219 13.40 21.23 5.80
C ASN A 219 12.01 20.57 5.92
N GLN A 220 11.79 19.44 5.24
CA GLN A 220 10.56 18.66 5.35
C GLN A 220 10.40 17.99 6.74
N ARG A 221 11.50 17.50 7.34
CA ARG A 221 11.46 16.84 8.65
C ARG A 221 11.39 17.84 9.81
N GLU A 222 11.96 19.04 9.68
CA GLU A 222 11.82 20.12 10.66
C GLU A 222 10.44 20.80 10.55
N GLN A 223 9.85 20.96 9.37
CA GLN A 223 8.44 21.37 9.25
C GLN A 223 7.47 20.32 9.78
N ASN A 224 7.69 19.03 9.49
CA ASN A 224 6.88 17.95 10.05
C ASN A 224 7.04 17.83 11.57
N MET A 225 8.20 18.16 12.14
CA MET A 225 8.42 18.12 13.59
C MET A 225 7.81 19.35 14.29
N VAL A 226 7.88 20.54 13.68
CA VAL A 226 7.24 21.76 14.20
C VAL A 226 5.72 21.65 14.15
N GLU A 227 5.12 21.08 13.09
CA GLU A 227 3.67 20.83 13.05
C GLU A 227 3.23 19.71 14.02
N TYR A 228 4.02 18.66 14.21
CA TYR A 228 3.68 17.61 15.18
C TYR A 228 3.76 18.12 16.62
N ILE A 229 4.71 19.02 16.92
CA ILE A 229 4.80 19.71 18.21
C ILE A 229 3.62 20.68 18.39
N PHE A 230 3.26 21.46 17.35
CA PHE A 230 2.08 22.35 17.39
C PHE A 230 0.75 21.58 17.54
N PHE A 231 0.68 20.37 16.99
CA PHE A 231 -0.47 19.47 17.08
C PHE A 231 -0.57 18.81 18.47
N LEU A 232 0.56 18.44 19.09
CA LEU A 232 0.59 17.89 20.45
C LEU A 232 0.30 18.96 21.52
N ASP A 233 0.79 20.19 21.37
CA ASP A 233 0.48 21.29 22.29
C ASP A 233 -1.00 21.71 22.23
N ASN A 234 -1.67 21.56 21.07
CA ASN A 234 -3.12 21.82 20.95
C ASN A 234 -4.01 20.71 21.53
N ILE A 235 -3.48 19.51 21.79
CA ILE A 235 -4.23 18.40 22.38
C ILE A 235 -4.21 18.45 23.92
N HIS A 236 -3.23 19.13 24.53
CA HIS A 236 -3.11 19.21 26.00
C HIS A 236 -3.74 20.48 26.64
N VAL A 237 -4.31 21.39 25.84
CA VAL A 237 -4.88 22.67 26.31
C VAL A 237 -6.41 22.79 26.05
N LYS A 238 -7.11 21.68 25.81
CA LYS A 238 -8.59 21.65 25.83
C LYS A 238 -9.12 20.48 26.63
#